data_AF-A0A740UKQ1-F1
#
_entry.id   AF-A0A740UKQ1-F1
#
_cell.length_a   1.000
_cell.length_b   1.000
_cell.length_c   1.000
_cell.angle_alpha   90.00
_cell.angle_beta   90.00
_cell.angle_gamma   90.00
#
_symmetry.space_group_name_H-M   'P 1'
#
loop_
_entity.id
_entity.type
_entity.pdbx_description
1 polymer ?
#
loop_
_entity_poly.entity_id
_entity_poly.type
_entity_poly.pdbx_seq_one_letter_code
_entity_poly.pdbx_strand_id
1 'polypeptide(L)'
;MFKRLMMVALLVIAPLSAATAADQSNPYKLMNEAAQKTFDRLKNEQPKIRANPDYLRDVVDQELLPYVQVKYAGALVLGRYYKEATPAQREAYFAAFREYLKQAYGQALAMYHGQTYQIAPEQPLGDATIVPIRVTI
;
A
#
# COMPACT_ATOMS: atom_id res chain seq x y z
N MET A 1 -56.43 -3.45 23.68
CA MET A 1 -55.02 -3.78 24.04
C MET A 1 -54.35 -4.59 22.91
N PHE A 2 -54.43 -4.15 21.65
CA PHE A 2 -53.99 -4.95 20.48
C PHE A 2 -53.30 -4.11 19.38
N LYS A 3 -52.73 -2.95 19.75
CA LYS A 3 -52.02 -2.07 18.81
C LYS A 3 -50.58 -1.73 19.22
N ARG A 4 -50.11 -2.26 20.36
CA ARG A 4 -48.76 -1.99 20.89
C ARG A 4 -47.81 -3.18 20.78
N LEU A 5 -48.25 -4.31 20.23
CA LEU A 5 -47.45 -5.54 20.13
C LEU A 5 -46.89 -5.82 18.73
N MET A 6 -47.04 -4.88 17.80
CA MET A 6 -46.68 -5.06 16.37
C MET A 6 -45.62 -4.04 15.92
N MET A 7 -44.70 -3.69 16.81
CA MET A 7 -43.64 -2.72 16.53
C MET A 7 -42.30 -3.14 17.15
N VAL A 8 -42.01 -4.46 17.15
CA VAL A 8 -40.71 -5.01 17.58
C VAL A 8 -40.11 -5.97 16.54
N ALA A 9 -40.84 -6.33 15.48
CA ALA A 9 -40.36 -7.26 14.46
C ALA A 9 -39.95 -6.54 13.17
N LEU A 10 -38.91 -5.71 13.23
CA LEU A 10 -38.13 -5.37 12.03
C LEU A 10 -36.68 -5.13 12.44
N LEU A 11 -36.07 -6.15 13.03
CA LEU A 11 -34.61 -6.23 13.12
C LEU A 11 -34.11 -6.49 11.69
N VAL A 12 -33.77 -5.40 11.00
CA VAL A 12 -33.09 -5.44 9.70
C VAL A 12 -31.76 -6.18 9.92
N ILE A 13 -31.72 -7.45 9.54
CA ILE A 13 -30.48 -8.18 9.33
C ILE A 13 -29.87 -7.57 8.08
N ALA A 14 -29.12 -6.48 8.25
CA ALA A 14 -28.26 -6.00 7.19
C ALA A 14 -27.21 -7.10 6.96
N PRO A 15 -27.01 -7.59 5.73
CA PRO A 15 -25.87 -8.44 5.46
C PRO A 15 -24.63 -7.60 5.80
N LEU A 16 -23.93 -7.98 6.86
CA LEU A 16 -22.52 -7.65 7.00
C LEU A 16 -21.86 -8.30 5.78
N SER A 17 -21.70 -7.53 4.71
CA SER A 17 -20.68 -7.79 3.72
C SER A 17 -19.37 -7.73 4.51
N ALA A 18 -18.97 -8.87 5.06
CA ALA A 18 -17.61 -9.09 5.51
C ALA A 18 -16.76 -8.90 4.26
N ALA A 19 -16.29 -7.68 4.05
CA ALA A 19 -15.15 -7.44 3.20
C ALA A 19 -14.08 -8.39 3.74
N THR A 20 -13.78 -9.43 2.98
CA THR A 20 -12.67 -10.32 3.25
C THR A 20 -11.45 -9.42 3.25
N ALA A 21 -11.01 -8.98 4.42
CA ALA A 21 -9.71 -8.36 4.57
C ALA A 21 -8.74 -9.36 3.95
N ALA A 22 -8.03 -8.93 2.90
CA ALA A 22 -7.02 -9.76 2.27
C ALA A 22 -6.14 -10.31 3.39
N ASP A 23 -5.85 -11.61 3.36
CA ASP A 23 -4.97 -12.27 4.32
C ASP A 23 -3.56 -11.67 4.16
N GLN A 24 -3.31 -10.58 4.89
CA GLN A 24 -2.08 -9.80 4.85
C GLN A 24 -0.95 -10.43 5.67
N SER A 25 -1.13 -11.65 6.17
CA SER A 25 -0.11 -12.33 6.98
C SER A 25 1.10 -12.77 6.16
N ASN A 26 0.93 -12.99 4.86
CA ASN A 26 1.98 -13.54 4.00
C ASN A 26 2.63 -12.46 3.11
N PRO A 27 3.91 -12.12 3.35
CA PRO A 27 4.58 -11.06 2.59
C PRO A 27 4.79 -11.41 1.11
N TYR A 28 4.86 -12.70 0.73
CA TYR A 28 4.95 -13.10 -0.68
C TYR A 28 3.66 -12.81 -1.43
N LYS A 29 2.50 -13.07 -0.82
CA LYS A 29 1.20 -12.72 -1.42
C LYS A 29 1.05 -11.22 -1.58
N LEU A 30 1.40 -10.44 -0.55
CA LEU A 30 1.37 -8.99 -0.61
C LEU A 30 2.25 -8.42 -1.72
N MET A 31 3.47 -8.94 -1.87
CA MET A 31 4.37 -8.53 -2.96
C MET A 31 3.79 -8.86 -4.34
N ASN A 32 3.18 -10.05 -4.50
CA ASN A 32 2.53 -10.43 -5.76
C ASN A 32 1.35 -9.52 -6.09
N GLU A 33 0.47 -9.24 -5.12
CA GLU A 33 -0.68 -8.36 -5.32
C GLU A 33 -0.25 -6.93 -5.67
N ALA A 34 0.71 -6.36 -4.94
CA ALA A 34 1.20 -5.01 -5.18
C ALA A 34 1.87 -4.90 -6.56
N ALA A 35 2.72 -5.86 -6.92
CA ALA A 35 3.37 -5.90 -8.23
C ALA A 35 2.36 -6.05 -9.36
N GLN A 36 1.42 -6.99 -9.23
CA GLN A 36 0.39 -7.23 -10.25
C GLN A 36 -0.43 -5.97 -10.51
N LYS A 37 -1.02 -5.38 -9.46
CA LYS A 37 -1.84 -4.16 -9.60
C LYS A 37 -1.06 -3.00 -10.19
N THR A 38 0.19 -2.81 -9.74
CA THR A 38 1.05 -1.75 -10.25
C THR A 38 1.34 -1.94 -11.74
N PHE A 39 1.84 -3.11 -12.16
CA PHE A 39 2.16 -3.38 -13.56
C PHE A 39 0.93 -3.41 -14.46
N ASP A 40 -0.22 -3.89 -13.97
CA ASP A 40 -1.48 -3.84 -14.71
C ASP A 40 -1.91 -2.40 -15.00
N ARG A 41 -1.78 -1.50 -14.02
CA ARG A 41 -2.06 -0.07 -14.23
C ARG A 41 -1.06 0.59 -15.16
N LEU A 42 0.23 0.29 -15.01
CA LEU A 42 1.26 0.80 -15.92
C LEU A 42 1.04 0.36 -17.36
N LYS A 43 0.62 -0.89 -17.58
CA LYS A 43 0.36 -1.42 -18.92
C LYS A 43 -0.91 -0.83 -19.53
N ASN A 44 -2.01 -0.81 -18.77
CA ASN A 44 -3.35 -0.55 -19.31
C ASN A 44 -3.75 0.94 -19.25
N GLU A 45 -3.13 1.73 -18.38
CA GLU A 45 -3.51 3.14 -18.15
C GLU A 45 -2.55 4.15 -18.81
N GLN A 46 -1.79 3.71 -19.82
CA GLN A 46 -0.88 4.55 -20.60
C GLN A 46 -1.48 5.88 -21.09
N PRO A 47 -2.74 5.94 -21.57
CA PRO A 47 -3.36 7.22 -21.93
C PRO A 47 -3.46 8.21 -20.76
N LYS A 48 -3.79 7.74 -19.54
CA LYS A 48 -3.86 8.58 -18.34
C LYS A 48 -2.47 9.07 -17.94
N ILE A 49 -1.48 8.16 -17.96
CA ILE A 49 -0.08 8.47 -17.62
C ILE A 49 0.50 9.52 -18.57
N ARG A 50 0.22 9.42 -19.88
CA ARG A 50 0.68 10.40 -20.87
C ARG A 50 0.00 11.76 -20.72
N ALA A 51 -1.30 11.77 -20.38
CA ALA A 51 -2.05 13.00 -20.17
C ALA A 51 -1.63 13.73 -18.88
N ASN A 52 -1.29 12.97 -17.84
CA ASN A 52 -0.82 13.50 -16.57
C ASN A 52 0.24 12.58 -15.94
N PRO A 53 1.55 12.87 -16.10
CA PRO A 53 2.61 12.06 -15.50
C PRO A 53 2.55 11.97 -13.98
N ASP A 54 2.00 12.99 -13.29
CA ASP A 54 1.83 12.96 -11.83
C ASP A 54 0.85 11.87 -11.36
N TYR A 55 0.03 11.32 -12.27
CA TYR A 55 -0.83 10.16 -11.97
C TYR A 55 -0.03 8.95 -11.44
N LEU A 56 1.25 8.83 -11.81
CA LEU A 56 2.12 7.77 -11.28
C LEU A 56 2.35 7.90 -9.78
N ARG A 57 2.24 9.10 -9.20
CA ARG A 57 2.27 9.31 -7.75
C ARG A 57 1.06 8.67 -7.07
N ASP A 58 -0.10 8.73 -7.71
CA ASP A 58 -1.33 8.10 -7.22
C ASP A 58 -1.23 6.58 -7.29
N VAL A 59 -0.66 6.04 -8.37
CA VAL A 59 -0.37 4.60 -8.48
C VAL A 59 0.55 4.15 -7.33
N VAL A 60 1.60 4.90 -7.03
CA VAL A 60 2.49 4.60 -5.89
C VAL A 60 1.75 4.67 -4.56
N ASP A 61 0.96 5.72 -4.33
CA ASP A 61 0.23 5.91 -3.07
C ASP A 61 -0.82 4.82 -2.82
N GLN A 62 -1.45 4.32 -3.88
CA GLN A 62 -2.53 3.34 -3.81
C GLN A 62 -2.02 1.90 -3.80
N GLU A 63 -1.02 1.57 -4.61
CA GLU A 63 -0.61 0.18 -4.84
C GLU A 63 0.65 -0.23 -4.08
N LEU A 64 1.52 0.72 -3.72
CA LEU A 64 2.79 0.43 -3.05
C LEU A 64 2.81 0.88 -1.59
N LEU A 65 2.49 2.16 -1.33
CA LEU A 65 2.63 2.73 0.01
C LEU A 65 1.80 2.07 1.12
N PRO A 66 0.64 1.42 0.89
CA PRO A 66 -0.07 0.70 1.95
C PRO A 66 0.74 -0.45 2.55
N TYR A 67 1.69 -1.00 1.80
CA TYR A 67 2.55 -2.10 2.22
C TYR A 67 3.91 -1.62 2.78
N VAL A 68 4.17 -0.30 2.78
CA VAL A 68 5.44 0.28 3.20
C VAL A 68 5.31 0.90 4.60
N GLN A 69 6.21 0.52 5.50
CA GLN A 69 6.32 1.16 6.81
C GLN A 69 7.05 2.51 6.73
N VAL A 70 6.39 3.52 6.15
CA VAL A 70 6.98 4.84 5.83
C VAL A 70 7.62 5.51 7.05
N LYS A 71 6.95 5.51 8.21
CA LYS A 71 7.49 6.13 9.44
C LYS A 71 8.71 5.39 9.97
N TYR A 72 8.71 4.06 9.90
CA TYR A 72 9.84 3.24 10.33
C TYR A 72 11.06 3.49 9.42
N ALA A 73 10.87 3.38 8.11
CA ALA A 73 11.93 3.67 7.13
C ALA A 73 12.45 5.12 7.28
N GLY A 74 11.55 6.09 7.40
CA GLY A 74 11.91 7.50 7.59
C GLY A 74 12.69 7.74 8.89
N ALA A 75 12.33 7.05 9.99
CA ALA A 75 13.05 7.15 11.26
C ALA A 75 14.45 6.53 11.15
N LEU A 76 14.61 5.42 10.42
CA LEU A 76 15.91 4.82 10.15
C LEU A 76 16.83 5.78 9.36
N VAL A 77 16.29 6.50 8.39
CA VAL A 77 17.03 7.53 7.63
C VAL A 77 17.50 8.67 8.54
N LEU A 78 16.66 9.12 9.48
CA LEU A 78 17.04 10.16 10.44
C LEU A 78 18.10 9.69 11.46
N GLY A 79 18.16 8.39 11.75
CA GLY A 79 19.10 7.83 12.72
C GLY A 79 19.02 8.53 14.07
N ARG A 80 20.16 9.06 14.55
CA ARG A 80 20.23 9.77 15.84
C ARG A 80 19.31 10.99 15.94
N TYR A 81 19.12 11.70 14.82
CA TYR A 81 18.35 12.96 14.79
C TYR A 81 16.86 12.72 15.05
N TYR A 82 16.37 11.49 14.85
CA TYR A 82 14.98 11.16 15.20
C TYR A 82 14.70 11.41 16.68
N LYS A 83 15.62 11.03 17.58
CA LYS A 83 15.45 11.21 19.03
C LYS A 83 15.45 12.68 19.44
N GLU A 84 16.25 13.50 18.78
CA GLU A 84 16.40 14.94 19.04
C GLU A 84 15.22 15.77 18.50
N ALA A 85 14.57 15.29 17.42
CA ALA A 85 13.45 15.99 16.82
C ALA A 85 12.22 16.04 17.72
N THR A 86 11.58 17.21 17.79
CA THR A 86 10.28 17.41 18.45
C THR A 86 9.17 16.65 17.73
N PRO A 87 8.02 16.37 18.39
CA PRO A 87 6.88 15.73 17.74
C PRO A 87 6.42 16.46 16.47
N ALA A 88 6.34 17.79 16.49
CA ALA A 88 5.93 18.59 15.34
C ALA A 88 6.93 18.48 14.16
N GLN A 89 8.24 18.47 14.44
CA GLN A 89 9.26 18.25 13.41
C GLN A 89 9.17 16.85 12.80
N ARG A 90 8.92 15.82 13.61
CA ARG A 90 8.74 14.44 13.13
C ARG A 90 7.51 14.32 12.24
N GLU A 91 6.40 14.94 12.62
CA GLU A 91 5.18 14.94 11.81
C GLU A 91 5.41 15.62 10.46
N ALA A 92 5.98 16.82 10.46
CA ALA A 92 6.33 17.54 9.22
C ALA A 92 7.29 16.73 8.34
N TYR A 93 8.31 16.12 8.95
CA TYR A 93 9.25 15.24 8.26
C TYR A 93 8.56 14.03 7.62
N PHE A 94 7.71 13.32 8.35
CA PHE A 94 7.05 12.13 7.81
C PHE A 94 6.04 12.46 6.71
N ALA A 95 5.36 13.61 6.80
CA ALA A 95 4.51 14.10 5.73
C ALA A 95 5.33 14.37 4.45
N ALA A 96 6.44 15.11 4.58
CA ALA A 96 7.34 15.40 3.45
C ALA A 96 8.00 14.13 2.89
N PHE A 97 8.42 13.21 3.76
CA PHE A 97 9.04 11.95 3.37
C PHE A 97 8.07 11.06 2.59
N ARG A 98 6.79 10.98 3.00
CA ARG A 98 5.76 10.25 2.24
C ARG A 98 5.61 10.83 0.83
N GLU A 99 5.52 12.15 0.70
CA GLU A 99 5.39 12.81 -0.60
C GLU A 99 6.64 12.63 -1.47
N TYR A 100 7.83 12.65 -0.86
CA TYR A 100 9.08 12.31 -1.55
C TYR A 100 9.06 10.88 -2.11
N LEU A 101 8.60 9.88 -1.34
CA LEU A 101 8.48 8.50 -1.83
C LEU A 101 7.54 8.41 -3.03
N LYS A 102 6.37 9.07 -2.98
CA LYS A 102 5.44 9.11 -4.11
C LYS A 102 6.11 9.65 -5.38
N GLN A 103 6.84 10.75 -5.24
CA GLN A 103 7.54 11.38 -6.36
C GLN A 103 8.68 10.49 -6.90
N ALA A 104 9.55 10.00 -6.03
CA ALA A 104 10.73 9.22 -6.41
C ALA A 104 10.33 7.91 -7.09
N TYR A 105 9.39 7.16 -6.50
CA TYR A 105 8.92 5.92 -7.11
C TYR A 105 8.03 6.17 -8.32
N GLY A 106 7.25 7.26 -8.36
CA GLY A 106 6.49 7.64 -9.54
C GLY A 106 7.41 7.89 -10.74
N GLN A 107 8.55 8.57 -10.52
CA GLN A 107 9.58 8.76 -11.53
C GLN A 107 10.21 7.43 -11.98
N ALA A 108 10.41 6.48 -11.08
CA ALA A 108 10.88 5.15 -11.43
C ALA A 108 9.87 4.39 -12.31
N LEU A 109 8.58 4.46 -11.97
CA LEU A 109 7.51 3.87 -12.77
C LEU A 109 7.36 4.53 -14.15
N ALA A 110 7.69 5.82 -14.27
CA ALA A 110 7.69 6.54 -15.55
C ALA A 110 8.70 5.97 -16.55
N MET A 111 9.71 5.23 -16.09
CA MET A 111 10.68 4.54 -16.94
C MET A 111 10.14 3.21 -17.52
N TYR A 112 8.89 2.87 -17.26
CA TYR A 112 8.24 1.69 -17.82
C TYR A 112 8.11 1.81 -19.35
N HIS A 113 8.65 0.82 -20.05
CA HIS A 113 8.62 0.67 -21.50
C HIS A 113 8.34 -0.78 -21.92
N GLY A 114 7.62 -1.53 -21.08
CA GLY A 114 7.21 -2.92 -21.37
C GLY A 114 7.97 -4.00 -20.61
N GLN A 115 8.73 -3.64 -19.57
CA GLN A 115 9.39 -4.60 -18.69
C GLN A 115 8.37 -5.55 -18.05
N THR A 116 8.82 -6.76 -17.72
CA THR A 116 8.05 -7.70 -16.91
C THR A 116 8.64 -7.76 -15.51
N TYR A 117 8.09 -8.59 -14.64
CA TYR A 117 8.68 -8.83 -13.33
C TYR A 117 8.59 -10.31 -12.97
N GLN A 118 9.51 -10.77 -12.14
CA GLN A 118 9.49 -12.08 -11.51
C GLN A 118 9.76 -11.94 -10.01
N ILE A 119 8.80 -12.38 -9.20
CA ILE A 119 8.94 -12.46 -7.74
C ILE A 119 9.57 -13.82 -7.38
N ALA A 120 10.47 -13.80 -6.39
CA ALA A 120 11.06 -15.02 -5.83
C ALA A 120 9.97 -15.96 -5.29
N PRO A 121 10.11 -17.29 -5.45
CA PRO A 121 9.13 -18.24 -4.98
C PRO A 121 8.97 -18.16 -3.46
N GLU A 122 7.72 -18.33 -3.00
CA GLU A 122 7.39 -18.37 -1.58
C GLU A 122 8.22 -19.41 -0.83
N GLN A 123 8.75 -19.02 0.33
CA GLN A 123 9.50 -19.89 1.23
C GLN A 123 8.77 -19.99 2.58
N PRO A 124 8.95 -21.09 3.33
CA PRO A 124 8.42 -21.19 4.68
C PRO A 124 8.91 -20.04 5.57
N LEU A 125 7.98 -19.34 6.23
CA LEU A 125 8.30 -18.16 7.03
C LEU A 125 8.91 -18.50 8.39
N GLY A 126 8.47 -19.60 9.01
CA GLY A 126 8.89 -19.99 10.37
C GLY A 126 8.71 -18.84 11.37
N ASP A 127 9.73 -18.61 12.20
CA ASP A 127 9.76 -17.53 13.20
C ASP A 127 10.49 -16.27 12.70
N ALA A 128 10.68 -16.14 11.38
CA ALA A 128 11.42 -15.02 10.81
C ALA A 128 10.67 -13.69 11.00
N THR A 129 11.37 -12.69 11.53
CA THR A 129 10.84 -11.32 11.71
C THR A 129 11.23 -10.39 10.56
N ILE A 130 12.19 -10.80 9.73
CA ILE A 130 12.63 -10.10 8.51
C ILE A 130 12.73 -11.12 7.39
N VAL A 131 12.01 -10.88 6.29
CA VAL A 131 11.97 -11.77 5.12
C VAL A 131 12.37 -10.98 3.87
N PRO A 132 13.56 -11.22 3.29
CA PRO A 132 13.95 -10.59 2.05
C PRO A 132 13.28 -11.28 0.86
N ILE A 133 12.50 -10.53 0.07
CA ILE A 133 11.83 -11.04 -1.13
C ILE A 133 12.41 -10.32 -2.35
N ARG A 134 13.00 -11.09 -3.27
CA ARG A 134 13.57 -10.53 -4.50
C ARG A 134 12.50 -10.33 -5.57
N VAL A 135 12.57 -9.18 -6.24
CA VAL A 135 11.92 -8.89 -7.52
C VAL A 135 13.01 -8.71 -8.57
N THR A 136 12.86 -9.40 -9.70
CA THR A 136 13.64 -9.19 -10.92
C THR A 136 12.75 -8.45 -11.92
N ILE A 137 13.26 -7.39 -12.56
CA ILE A 137 12.57 -6.56 -13.57
C ILE A 137 13.32 -6.70 -14.89
#